data_AF-A0A202DBK7-F1
#
_entry.id   AF-A0A202DBK7-F1
#
_cell.length_a   1.000
_cell.length_b   1.000
_cell.length_c   1.000
_cell.angle_alpha   90.00
_cell.angle_beta   90.00
_cell.angle_gamma   90.00
#
_symmetry.space_group_name_H-M   'P 1'
#
loop_
_entity.id
_entity.type
_entity.pdbx_description
1 polymer ?
#
loop_
_entity_poly.entity_id
_entity_poly.type
_entity_poly.pdbx_seq_one_letter_code
_entity_poly.pdbx_strand_id
1 'polypeptide(L)'
;MKGYNMKSDQKIICLISIIINKKVTFSQKPPDPPKMKYSFNTEEEINQALNEIKAKDENSYTKLVELKKNNDPQFKSRLIGKYFALKRKEMFKKSNVNRKNRYSSRRIHANKKLNDLNKAYKDAKTDEEKTKIKKQIEEEALVVFTAELERRKKQIERTQKLIDQQKKRLETFEKDKDKYIERIVTKTTSI
;
A
#
# COMPACT_ATOMS: atom_id res chain seq x y z
N MET A 1 -1.56 -47.39 12.38
CA MET A 1 -0.86 -46.39 11.54
C MET A 1 -0.02 -45.51 12.44
N LYS A 2 1.30 -45.46 12.21
CA LYS A 2 2.25 -44.66 13.01
C LYS A 2 2.02 -43.17 12.71
N GLY A 3 1.54 -42.42 13.69
CA GLY A 3 1.36 -40.97 13.58
C GLY A 3 2.72 -40.28 13.46
N TYR A 4 2.97 -39.62 12.33
CA TYR A 4 4.18 -38.84 12.12
C TYR A 4 4.15 -37.61 13.04
N ASN A 5 4.90 -37.69 14.14
CA ASN A 5 5.21 -36.56 15.00
C ASN A 5 6.25 -35.69 14.28
N MET A 6 5.81 -34.90 13.30
CA MET A 6 6.70 -33.96 12.62
C MET A 6 7.16 -32.91 13.62
N LYS A 7 8.48 -32.90 13.92
CA LYS A 7 9.15 -31.86 14.70
C LYS A 7 8.79 -30.48 14.14
N SER A 8 8.60 -29.49 15.01
CA SER A 8 8.14 -28.12 14.68
C SER A 8 8.82 -27.54 13.44
N ASP A 9 10.11 -27.84 13.29
CA ASP A 9 10.97 -27.25 12.27
C ASP A 9 10.62 -27.74 10.86
N GLN A 10 10.15 -28.99 10.72
CA GLN A 10 9.67 -29.52 9.45
C GLN A 10 8.30 -28.99 9.06
N LYS A 11 7.45 -28.64 10.04
CA LYS A 11 6.17 -27.94 9.78
C LYS A 11 6.42 -26.53 9.25
N ILE A 12 7.42 -25.84 9.81
CA ILE A 12 7.87 -24.52 9.36
C ILE A 12 8.43 -24.60 7.94
N ILE A 13 9.30 -25.58 7.63
CA ILE A 13 9.84 -25.77 6.27
C ILE A 13 8.73 -26.09 5.26
N CYS A 14 7.73 -26.91 5.63
CA CYS A 14 6.59 -27.22 4.76
C CYS A 14 5.73 -25.98 4.48
N LEU A 15 5.49 -25.13 5.50
CA LEU A 15 4.83 -23.83 5.36
C LEU A 15 5.66 -22.85 4.50
N ILE A 16 6.98 -22.82 4.66
CA ILE A 16 7.90 -22.02 3.84
C ILE A 16 7.79 -22.46 2.36
N SER A 17 7.79 -23.76 2.08
CA SER A 17 7.65 -24.29 0.72
C SER A 17 6.29 -23.96 0.09
N ILE A 18 5.21 -23.98 0.88
CA ILE A 18 3.87 -23.57 0.42
C ILE A 18 3.81 -22.07 0.16
N ILE A 19 4.47 -21.23 0.98
CA ILE A 19 4.51 -19.77 0.83
C ILE A 19 5.42 -19.34 -0.35
N ILE A 20 6.49 -20.09 -0.62
CA ILE A 20 7.37 -19.85 -1.77
C ILE A 20 6.67 -20.28 -3.08
N ASN A 21 6.00 -21.44 -3.09
CA ASN A 21 5.32 -21.95 -4.30
C ASN A 21 3.98 -21.27 -4.57
N LYS A 22 3.22 -20.90 -3.55
CA LYS A 22 2.08 -19.98 -3.72
C LYS A 22 2.62 -18.57 -3.66
N LYS A 23 2.97 -18.03 -4.83
CA LYS A 23 2.92 -16.57 -5.10
C LYS A 23 1.50 -16.06 -4.77
N VAL A 24 1.16 -15.95 -3.49
CA VAL A 24 -0.02 -15.22 -3.04
C VAL A 24 0.38 -13.76 -3.15
N THR A 25 0.27 -13.26 -4.37
CA THR A 25 0.11 -11.85 -4.63
C THR A 25 -1.16 -11.43 -3.89
N PHE A 26 -1.04 -10.98 -2.65
CA PHE A 26 -1.99 -10.03 -2.09
C PHE A 26 -1.82 -8.72 -2.87
N SER A 27 -2.27 -8.74 -4.12
CA SER A 27 -2.69 -7.56 -4.84
C SER A 27 -4.00 -7.09 -4.21
N GLN A 28 -3.93 -6.63 -2.95
CA GLN A 28 -4.83 -5.56 -2.58
C GLN A 28 -4.40 -4.40 -3.46
N LYS A 29 -5.08 -4.25 -4.60
CA LYS A 29 -5.05 -2.98 -5.33
C LYS A 29 -5.29 -1.91 -4.26
N PRO A 30 -4.45 -0.87 -4.18
CA PRO A 30 -4.75 0.24 -3.29
C PRO A 30 -6.20 0.64 -3.56
N PRO A 31 -7.01 0.94 -2.53
CA PRO A 31 -8.40 1.34 -2.73
C PRO A 31 -8.40 2.40 -3.82
N ASP A 32 -9.25 2.20 -4.83
CA ASP A 32 -9.33 3.15 -5.93
C ASP A 32 -9.49 4.53 -5.31
N PRO A 33 -8.66 5.50 -5.71
CA PRO A 33 -8.81 6.85 -5.19
C PRO A 33 -10.27 7.25 -5.40
N PRO A 34 -10.92 7.89 -4.41
CA PRO A 34 -12.30 8.31 -4.56
C PRO A 34 -12.44 9.02 -5.91
N LYS A 35 -13.40 8.59 -6.73
CA LYS A 35 -13.74 9.25 -8.00
C LYS A 35 -14.32 10.63 -7.65
N MET A 36 -13.45 11.57 -7.30
CA MET A 36 -13.82 12.97 -7.16
C MET A 36 -14.15 13.45 -8.56
N LYS A 37 -15.44 13.70 -8.81
CA LYS A 37 -15.89 14.46 -9.98
C LYS A 37 -15.43 15.90 -9.76
N TYR A 38 -14.21 16.24 -10.18
CA TYR A 38 -13.81 17.63 -10.34
C TYR A 38 -14.48 18.13 -11.62
N SER A 39 -15.71 18.63 -11.50
CA SER A 39 -16.33 19.44 -12.54
C SER A 39 -16.21 20.89 -12.08
N PHE A 40 -15.53 21.72 -12.86
CA PHE A 40 -15.55 23.16 -12.66
C PHE A 40 -16.81 23.71 -13.32
N ASN A 41 -17.84 23.89 -12.51
CA ASN A 41 -19.16 24.32 -12.94
C ASN A 41 -19.28 25.85 -12.91
N THR A 42 -18.46 26.53 -12.10
CA THR A 42 -18.46 27.99 -11.97
C THR A 42 -17.10 28.60 -12.26
N GLU A 43 -17.11 29.88 -12.65
CA GLU A 43 -15.89 30.66 -12.91
C GLU A 43 -15.06 30.89 -11.63
N GLU A 44 -15.72 30.93 -10.48
CA GLU A 44 -15.08 31.01 -9.16
C GLU A 44 -14.25 29.76 -8.86
N GLU A 45 -14.79 28.56 -9.12
CA GLU A 45 -14.05 27.31 -8.92
C GLU A 45 -12.83 27.20 -9.85
N ILE A 46 -12.95 27.72 -11.09
CA ILE A 46 -11.86 27.80 -12.06
C ILE A 46 -10.74 28.71 -11.53
N ASN A 47 -11.09 29.89 -11.04
CA ASN A 47 -10.13 30.87 -10.53
C ASN A 47 -9.46 30.40 -9.23
N GLN A 48 -10.22 29.75 -8.35
CA GLN A 48 -9.68 29.12 -7.15
C GLN A 48 -8.65 28.02 -7.51
N ALA A 49 -8.98 27.13 -8.44
CA ALA A 49 -8.06 26.08 -8.87
C ALA A 49 -6.79 26.63 -9.52
N LEU A 50 -6.90 27.69 -10.34
CA LEU A 50 -5.76 28.36 -10.94
C LEU A 50 -4.84 29.00 -9.89
N ASN A 51 -5.40 29.67 -8.88
CA ASN A 51 -4.61 30.28 -7.80
C ASN A 51 -3.88 29.22 -6.95
N GLU A 52 -4.55 28.11 -6.64
CA GLU A 52 -3.92 27.00 -5.92
C GLU A 52 -2.80 26.33 -6.74
N ILE A 53 -2.94 26.23 -8.07
CA ILE A 53 -1.89 25.77 -8.96
C ILE A 53 -0.73 26.77 -9.00
N LYS A 54 -1.01 28.07 -9.14
CA LYS A 54 0.01 29.13 -9.16
C LYS A 54 0.91 29.06 -7.93
N ALA A 55 0.31 28.89 -6.75
CA ALA A 55 1.03 28.80 -5.48
C ALA A 55 2.00 27.60 -5.37
N LYS A 56 1.93 26.62 -6.28
CA LYS A 56 2.72 25.37 -6.23
C LYS A 56 3.49 25.05 -7.51
N ASP A 57 3.06 25.56 -8.67
CA ASP A 57 3.61 25.28 -9.99
C ASP A 57 3.28 26.44 -10.96
N GLU A 58 4.08 27.51 -10.89
CA GLU A 58 3.98 28.71 -11.73
C GLU A 58 3.95 28.38 -13.23
N ASN A 59 4.78 27.44 -13.67
CA ASN A 59 4.89 27.04 -15.08
C ASN A 59 3.59 26.39 -15.60
N SER A 60 2.94 25.55 -14.78
CA SER A 60 1.64 24.99 -15.15
C SER A 60 0.53 26.04 -15.13
N TYR A 61 0.60 27.03 -14.23
CA TYR A 61 -0.35 28.14 -14.19
C TYR A 61 -0.28 29.00 -15.46
N THR A 62 0.91 29.43 -15.88
CA THR A 62 1.07 30.26 -17.08
C THR A 62 0.48 29.60 -18.33
N LYS A 63 0.79 28.30 -18.52
CA LYS A 63 0.22 27.51 -19.63
C LYS A 63 -1.30 27.40 -19.57
N LEU A 64 -1.87 27.25 -18.38
CA LEU A 64 -3.33 27.17 -18.23
C LEU A 64 -4.02 28.52 -18.45
N VAL A 65 -3.39 29.63 -18.06
CA VAL A 65 -3.90 30.98 -18.31
C VAL A 65 -3.84 31.31 -19.80
N GLU A 66 -2.79 30.91 -20.51
CA GLU A 66 -2.71 31.03 -21.97
C GLU A 66 -3.81 30.24 -22.67
N LEU A 67 -4.04 28.99 -22.26
CA LEU A 67 -5.15 28.18 -22.78
C LEU A 67 -6.52 28.81 -22.49
N LYS A 68 -6.70 29.43 -21.30
CA LYS A 68 -7.93 30.16 -20.95
C LYS A 68 -8.12 31.38 -21.84
N LYS A 69 -7.07 32.19 -22.05
CA LYS A 69 -7.11 33.39 -22.91
C LYS A 69 -7.42 33.04 -24.37
N ASN A 70 -6.92 31.91 -24.83
CA ASN A 70 -7.14 31.42 -26.20
C ASN A 70 -8.48 30.67 -26.38
N ASN A 71 -9.33 30.62 -25.35
CA ASN A 71 -10.58 29.84 -25.34
C ASN A 71 -10.39 28.39 -25.79
N ASP A 72 -9.27 27.77 -25.43
CA ASP A 72 -8.92 26.42 -25.87
C ASP A 72 -9.90 25.39 -25.27
N PRO A 73 -10.54 24.53 -26.08
CA PRO A 73 -11.50 23.53 -25.59
C PRO A 73 -10.89 22.53 -24.60
N GLN A 74 -9.57 22.34 -24.61
CA GLN A 74 -8.84 21.49 -23.66
C GLN A 74 -8.58 22.17 -22.32
N PHE A 75 -8.81 23.49 -22.17
CA PHE A 75 -8.53 24.25 -20.95
C PHE A 75 -9.10 23.57 -19.70
N LYS A 76 -10.40 23.27 -19.70
CA LYS A 76 -11.08 22.64 -18.54
C LYS A 76 -10.49 21.27 -18.21
N SER A 77 -10.22 20.43 -19.21
CA SER A 77 -9.62 19.10 -19.02
C SER A 77 -8.20 19.18 -18.44
N ARG A 78 -7.38 20.10 -18.96
CA ARG A 78 -6.01 20.34 -18.48
C ARG A 78 -6.01 20.90 -17.05
N LEU A 79 -6.91 21.82 -16.74
CA LEU A 79 -7.10 22.37 -15.39
C LEU A 79 -7.47 21.26 -14.41
N ILE A 80 -8.44 20.40 -14.75
CA ILE A 80 -8.85 19.26 -13.92
C ILE A 80 -7.67 18.32 -13.67
N GLY A 81 -6.94 17.94 -14.73
CA GLY A 81 -5.80 17.01 -14.60
C GLY A 81 -4.69 17.56 -13.71
N LYS A 82 -4.37 18.85 -13.83
CA LYS A 82 -3.34 19.51 -13.01
C LYS A 82 -3.78 19.70 -11.56
N TYR A 83 -5.01 20.18 -11.36
CA TYR A 83 -5.58 20.37 -10.03
C TYR A 83 -5.69 19.04 -9.27
N PHE A 84 -6.13 17.97 -9.95
CA PHE A 84 -6.15 16.62 -9.39
C PHE A 84 -4.76 16.13 -8.97
N ALA A 85 -3.74 16.31 -9.82
CA ALA A 85 -2.38 15.91 -9.51
C ALA A 85 -1.83 16.62 -8.26
N LEU A 86 -2.19 17.91 -8.09
CA LEU A 86 -1.85 18.70 -6.92
C LEU A 86 -2.53 18.18 -5.65
N LYS A 87 -3.87 18.04 -5.66
CA LYS A 87 -4.64 17.51 -4.52
C LYS A 87 -4.23 16.08 -4.16
N ARG A 88 -3.93 15.26 -5.17
CA ARG A 88 -3.40 13.90 -4.99
C ARG A 88 -2.06 13.91 -4.25
N LYS A 89 -1.11 14.79 -4.62
CA LYS A 89 0.16 14.94 -3.90
C LYS A 89 -0.06 15.37 -2.44
N GLU A 90 -1.00 16.27 -2.19
CA GLU A 90 -1.34 16.73 -0.83
C GLU A 90 -1.99 15.63 0.02
N MET A 91 -2.94 14.88 -0.55
CA MET A 91 -3.54 13.72 0.11
C MET A 91 -2.48 12.65 0.43
N PHE A 92 -1.53 12.41 -0.48
CA PHE A 92 -0.42 11.49 -0.20
C PHE A 92 0.56 12.01 0.86
N LYS A 93 0.75 13.34 0.97
CA LYS A 93 1.53 13.95 2.06
C LYS A 93 0.81 13.84 3.41
N LYS A 94 -0.49 14.13 3.47
CA LYS A 94 -1.30 14.09 4.71
C LYS A 94 -1.55 12.67 5.22
N SER A 95 -1.64 11.68 4.32
CA SER A 95 -1.96 10.29 4.70
C SER A 95 -0.82 9.54 5.40
N ASN A 96 0.35 10.14 5.61
CA ASN A 96 1.54 9.47 6.16
C ASN A 96 1.84 8.13 5.46
N VAL A 97 1.31 7.94 4.24
CA VAL A 97 1.63 6.82 3.37
C VAL A 97 2.99 7.19 2.77
N ASN A 98 4.02 7.07 3.60
CA ASN A 98 5.40 7.06 3.19
C ASN A 98 5.54 6.01 2.09
N ARG A 99 5.40 6.43 0.82
CA ARG A 99 5.83 5.63 -0.34
C ARG A 99 7.32 5.31 -0.24
N LYS A 100 8.07 6.07 0.56
CA LYS A 100 9.47 5.81 0.94
C LYS A 100 9.66 4.74 2.04
N ASN A 101 8.60 4.16 2.63
CA ASN A 101 8.70 3.06 3.61
C ASN A 101 8.17 1.71 3.10
N ARG A 102 7.94 1.53 1.80
CA ARG A 102 7.35 0.26 1.31
C ARG A 102 8.35 -0.90 1.27
N TYR A 103 9.63 -0.60 1.40
CA TYR A 103 10.70 -1.55 1.71
C TYR A 103 11.64 -0.84 2.67
N SER A 104 11.95 -1.42 3.84
CA SER A 104 13.00 -0.86 4.68
C SER A 104 14.27 -0.79 3.83
N SER A 105 14.94 0.36 3.80
CA SER A 105 16.24 0.53 3.12
C SER A 105 17.17 -0.63 3.45
N ARG A 106 17.18 -1.08 4.72
CA ARG A 106 17.89 -2.27 5.18
C ARG A 106 17.59 -3.54 4.37
N ARG A 107 16.34 -3.90 4.09
CA ARG A 107 16.03 -5.13 3.31
C ARG A 107 16.49 -5.01 1.85
N ILE A 108 16.35 -3.84 1.23
CA ILE A 108 16.81 -3.62 -0.15
C ILE A 108 18.35 -3.70 -0.20
N HIS A 109 19.04 -3.03 0.73
CA HIS A 109 20.49 -3.07 0.82
C HIS A 109 20.99 -4.49 1.12
N ALA A 110 20.36 -5.19 2.04
CA ALA A 110 20.73 -6.55 2.42
C ALA A 110 20.46 -7.57 1.30
N ASN A 111 19.33 -7.44 0.58
CA ASN A 111 19.07 -8.28 -0.61
C ASN A 111 20.04 -7.99 -1.75
N LYS A 112 20.40 -6.72 -1.97
CA LYS A 112 21.41 -6.36 -2.97
C LYS A 112 22.78 -6.96 -2.59
N LYS A 113 23.18 -6.79 -1.33
CA LYS A 113 24.42 -7.35 -0.79
C LYS A 113 24.45 -8.87 -0.84
N LEU A 114 23.33 -9.55 -0.56
CA LEU A 114 23.20 -11.00 -0.75
C LEU A 114 23.40 -11.42 -2.20
N ASN A 115 22.86 -10.69 -3.18
CA ASN A 115 23.08 -11.00 -4.58
C ASN A 115 24.55 -10.79 -4.98
N ASP A 116 25.17 -9.72 -4.50
CA ASP A 116 26.58 -9.41 -4.76
C ASP A 116 27.49 -10.48 -4.13
N LEU A 117 27.20 -10.90 -2.89
CA LEU A 117 27.93 -11.97 -2.19
C LEU A 117 27.73 -13.34 -2.86
N ASN A 118 26.51 -13.66 -3.31
CA ASN A 118 26.26 -14.91 -4.06
C ASN A 118 27.00 -14.95 -5.40
N LYS A 119 27.15 -13.80 -6.06
CA LYS A 119 27.97 -13.69 -7.27
C LYS A 119 29.45 -13.88 -6.92
N ALA A 120 29.96 -13.19 -5.90
CA ALA A 120 31.32 -13.35 -5.43
C ALA A 120 31.63 -14.80 -5.01
N TYR A 121 30.68 -15.51 -4.40
CA TYR A 121 30.83 -16.92 -4.03
C TYR A 121 30.99 -17.84 -5.25
N LYS A 122 30.28 -17.55 -6.34
CA LYS A 122 30.40 -18.30 -7.61
C LYS A 122 31.70 -17.99 -8.33
N ASP A 123 32.17 -16.75 -8.23
CA ASP A 123 33.39 -16.27 -8.89
C ASP A 123 34.68 -16.59 -8.08
N ALA A 124 34.55 -16.95 -6.80
CA ALA A 124 35.66 -17.30 -5.93
C ALA A 124 36.39 -18.56 -6.39
N LYS A 125 37.72 -18.47 -6.47
CA LYS A 125 38.59 -19.53 -7.02
C LYS A 125 39.14 -20.47 -5.95
N THR A 126 39.13 -20.04 -4.70
CA THR A 126 39.66 -20.83 -3.56
C THR A 126 38.57 -21.19 -2.56
N ASP A 127 38.77 -22.31 -1.86
CA ASP A 127 37.84 -22.79 -0.84
C ASP A 127 37.84 -21.92 0.43
N GLU A 128 38.97 -21.27 0.73
CA GLU A 128 39.06 -20.29 1.82
C GLU A 128 38.23 -19.03 1.55
N GLU A 129 38.27 -18.50 0.32
CA GLU A 129 37.42 -17.38 -0.10
C GLU A 129 35.94 -17.76 -0.07
N LYS A 130 35.59 -18.93 -0.58
CA LYS A 130 34.21 -19.44 -0.52
C LYS A 130 33.72 -19.55 0.92
N THR A 131 34.55 -20.04 1.84
CA THR A 131 34.19 -20.20 3.25
C THR A 131 33.94 -18.84 3.93
N LYS A 132 34.76 -17.83 3.62
CA LYS A 132 34.57 -16.45 4.13
C LYS A 132 33.29 -15.82 3.57
N ILE A 133 33.05 -15.93 2.26
CA ILE A 133 31.87 -15.37 1.61
C ILE A 133 30.59 -16.06 2.10
N LYS A 134 30.63 -17.37 2.34
CA LYS A 134 29.50 -18.14 2.88
C LYS A 134 29.04 -17.60 4.23
N LYS A 135 29.97 -17.33 5.16
CA LYS A 135 29.62 -16.73 6.47
C LYS A 135 28.96 -15.36 6.31
N GLN A 136 29.45 -14.53 5.39
CA GLN A 136 28.85 -13.21 5.12
C GLN A 136 27.44 -13.33 4.51
N ILE A 137 27.18 -14.35 3.68
CA ILE A 137 25.84 -14.65 3.16
C ILE A 137 24.91 -15.04 4.30
N GLU A 138 25.35 -15.89 5.22
CA GLU A 138 24.55 -16.34 6.37
C GLU A 138 24.17 -15.16 7.29
N GLU A 139 25.12 -14.27 7.59
CA GLU A 139 24.88 -13.06 8.39
C GLU A 139 23.87 -12.11 7.71
N GLU A 140 24.05 -11.83 6.41
CA GLU A 140 23.17 -10.91 5.69
C GLU A 140 21.77 -11.51 5.48
N ALA A 141 21.67 -12.84 5.30
CA ALA A 141 20.41 -13.55 5.23
C ALA A 141 19.64 -13.47 6.56
N LEU A 142 20.33 -13.58 7.70
CA LEU A 142 19.73 -13.43 9.02
C LEU A 142 19.17 -12.00 9.23
N VAL A 143 19.87 -10.98 8.75
CA VAL A 143 19.40 -9.58 8.79
C VAL A 143 18.11 -9.41 7.97
N VAL A 144 18.06 -9.95 6.74
CA VAL A 144 16.85 -9.92 5.90
C VAL A 144 15.70 -10.65 6.58
N PHE A 145 15.96 -11.84 7.12
CA PHE A 145 14.96 -12.67 7.77
C PHE A 145 14.35 -11.99 8.99
N THR A 146 15.19 -11.42 9.85
CA THR A 146 14.76 -10.71 11.07
C THR A 146 13.87 -9.51 10.73
N ALA A 147 14.25 -8.73 9.71
CA ALA A 147 13.46 -7.61 9.23
C ALA A 147 12.10 -8.03 8.67
N GLU A 148 12.02 -9.16 7.96
CA GLU A 148 10.74 -9.71 7.47
C GLU A 148 9.88 -10.21 8.65
N LEU A 149 10.48 -10.86 9.65
CA LEU A 149 9.79 -11.36 10.83
C LEU A 149 9.13 -10.22 11.62
N GLU A 150 9.83 -9.11 11.86
CA GLU A 150 9.24 -7.92 12.49
C GLU A 150 8.09 -7.33 11.68
N ARG A 151 8.24 -7.27 10.35
CA ARG A 151 7.18 -6.78 9.47
C ARG A 151 5.94 -7.65 9.56
N ARG A 152 6.11 -8.98 9.59
CA ARG A 152 4.99 -9.93 9.71
C ARG A 152 4.31 -9.81 11.07
N LYS A 153 5.07 -9.65 12.17
CA LYS A 153 4.49 -9.34 13.49
C LYS A 153 3.61 -8.09 13.44
N LYS A 154 4.11 -6.98 12.86
CA LYS A 154 3.32 -5.74 12.70
C LYS A 154 2.09 -5.93 11.81
N GLN A 155 2.17 -6.79 10.80
CA GLN A 155 1.03 -7.11 9.95
C GLN A 155 -0.05 -7.86 10.73
N ILE A 156 0.33 -8.87 11.53
CA ILE A 156 -0.59 -9.62 12.39
C ILE A 156 -1.31 -8.66 13.35
N GLU A 157 -0.57 -7.76 14.00
CA GLU A 157 -1.14 -6.79 14.94
C GLU A 157 -2.18 -5.87 14.26
N ARG A 158 -1.90 -5.41 13.04
CA ARG A 158 -2.86 -4.60 12.25
C ARG A 158 -4.09 -5.39 11.86
N THR A 159 -3.93 -6.65 11.46
CA THR A 159 -5.05 -7.52 11.13
C THR A 159 -5.91 -7.78 12.36
N GLN A 160 -5.31 -7.98 13.54
CA GLN A 160 -6.05 -8.15 14.78
C GLN A 160 -6.92 -6.92 15.09
N LYS A 161 -6.34 -5.71 14.97
CA LYS A 161 -7.10 -4.46 15.14
C LYS A 161 -8.28 -4.34 14.17
N LEU A 162 -8.11 -4.78 12.92
CA LEU A 162 -9.20 -4.80 11.94
C LEU A 162 -10.28 -5.80 12.33
N ILE A 163 -9.92 -7.00 12.79
CA ILE A 163 -10.87 -8.00 13.28
C ILE A 163 -11.69 -7.43 14.45
N ASP A 164 -11.03 -6.78 15.40
CA ASP A 164 -11.70 -6.19 16.56
C ASP A 164 -12.66 -5.06 16.15
N GLN A 165 -12.29 -4.26 15.15
CA GLN A 165 -13.20 -3.26 14.57
C GLN A 165 -14.41 -3.88 13.88
N GLN A 166 -14.22 -4.98 13.13
CA GLN A 166 -15.33 -5.67 12.48
C GLN A 166 -16.27 -6.33 13.49
N LYS A 167 -15.74 -6.88 14.59
CA LYS A 167 -16.55 -7.40 15.70
C LYS A 167 -17.44 -6.31 16.30
N LYS A 168 -16.90 -5.13 16.60
CA LYS A 168 -17.69 -3.99 17.10
C LYS A 168 -18.78 -3.55 16.13
N ARG A 169 -18.48 -3.55 14.83
CA ARG A 169 -19.49 -3.25 13.79
C ARG A 169 -20.59 -4.30 13.79
N LEU A 170 -20.24 -5.58 13.88
CA LEU A 170 -21.21 -6.67 13.96
C LEU A 170 -22.13 -6.52 15.18
N GLU A 171 -21.57 -6.26 16.37
CA GLU A 171 -22.34 -6.00 17.59
C GLU A 171 -23.30 -4.81 17.43
N THR A 172 -22.89 -3.77 16.68
CA THR A 172 -23.75 -2.61 16.40
C THR A 172 -24.88 -3.00 15.45
N PHE A 173 -24.58 -3.73 14.39
CA PHE A 173 -25.58 -4.25 13.45
C PHE A 173 -26.59 -5.17 14.14
N GLU A 174 -26.16 -6.03 15.06
CA GLU A 174 -27.05 -6.89 15.83
C GLU A 174 -28.00 -6.08 16.71
N LYS A 175 -27.53 -5.01 17.37
CA LYS A 175 -28.38 -4.11 18.16
C LYS A 175 -29.37 -3.32 17.31
N ASP A 176 -28.97 -2.94 16.10
CA ASP A 176 -29.81 -2.18 15.18
C ASP A 176 -30.79 -3.07 14.39
N LYS A 177 -30.62 -4.40 14.44
CA LYS A 177 -31.52 -5.37 13.79
C LYS A 177 -32.96 -5.22 14.27
N ASP A 178 -33.18 -5.11 15.57
CA ASP A 178 -34.53 -5.04 16.14
C ASP A 178 -35.23 -3.72 15.74
N LYS A 179 -34.50 -2.59 15.75
CA LYS A 179 -34.99 -1.30 15.25
C LYS A 179 -35.32 -1.33 13.76
N TYR A 180 -34.55 -2.07 12.98
CA TYR A 180 -34.80 -2.24 11.54
C TYR A 180 -36.07 -3.06 11.28
N ILE A 181 -36.27 -4.15 12.02
CA ILE A 181 -37.51 -4.96 11.96
C ILE A 181 -38.71 -4.10 12.36
N GLU A 182 -38.61 -3.37 13.46
CA GLU A 182 -39.67 -2.49 13.97
C GLU A 182 -40.07 -1.43 12.94
N ARG A 183 -39.10 -0.82 12.25
CA ARG A 183 -39.34 0.12 11.13
C ARG A 183 -40.03 -0.52 9.92
N ILE A 184 -39.71 -1.77 9.59
CA ILE A 184 -40.38 -2.47 8.50
C ILE A 184 -41.82 -2.77 8.89
N VAL A 185 -42.04 -3.36 10.06
CA VAL A 185 -43.36 -3.75 10.56
C VAL A 185 -44.29 -2.54 10.58
N THR A 186 -43.88 -1.42 11.19
CA THR A 186 -44.66 -0.16 11.22
C THR A 186 -44.98 0.39 9.83
N LYS A 187 -44.06 0.28 8.87
CA LYS A 187 -44.33 0.70 7.48
C LYS A 187 -45.38 -0.16 6.79
N THR A 188 -45.38 -1.47 7.03
CA THR A 188 -46.35 -2.40 6.44
C THR A 188 -47.73 -2.32 7.08
N THR A 189 -47.85 -1.99 8.37
CA THR A 189 -49.14 -1.86 9.06
C THR A 189 -49.79 -0.48 8.94
N SER A 190 -49.07 0.50 8.38
CA SER A 190 -49.59 1.85 8.07
C SER A 190 -50.13 1.97 6.63
N ILE A 191 -50.28 0.84 5.93
CA ILE A 191 -50.91 0.68 4.61
C ILE A 191 -52.23 -0.06 4.83
#